data_AF-A0A126QTG9-F1
#
_entry.id   AF-A0A126QTG9-F1
#
_cell.length_a   1.000
_cell.length_b   1.000
_cell.length_c   1.000
_cell.angle_alpha   90.00
_cell.angle_beta   90.00
_cell.angle_gamma   90.00
#
_symmetry.space_group_name_H-M   'P 1'
#
loop_
_entity.id
_entity.type
_entity.pdbx_description
1 polymer ?
#
loop_
_entity_poly.entity_id
_entity_poly.type
_entity_poly.pdbx_seq_one_letter_code
_entity_poly.pdbx_strand_id
1 'polypeptide(L)'
;MACFLVAATVGVFTTAFRNKIPEKYHIGWLNIMIWGGVLALLVEHIWHGEIVPWPPFLTAMSDPEDTAEMLAEMGEIGVPMLLIILAIWAIMVFIANRVSIEMPTTETA
;
A
#
# COMPACT_ATOMS: atom_id res chain seq x y z
N MET A 1 9.38 -2.74 -12.12
CA MET A 1 9.96 -3.61 -11.09
C MET A 1 8.89 -3.77 -10.01
N ALA A 2 8.39 -4.96 -9.69
CA ALA A 2 7.11 -5.21 -9.02
C ALA A 2 6.91 -4.71 -7.56
N CYS A 3 7.33 -3.48 -7.24
CA CYS A 3 7.23 -2.78 -5.95
C CYS A 3 5.80 -2.76 -5.37
N PHE A 4 4.79 -2.88 -6.24
CA PHE A 4 3.39 -3.00 -5.83
C PHE A 4 3.14 -4.22 -4.94
N LEU A 5 3.94 -5.29 -5.04
CA LEU A 5 3.80 -6.50 -4.21
C LEU A 5 4.06 -6.22 -2.74
N VAL A 6 5.06 -5.38 -2.41
CA VAL A 6 5.37 -5.00 -1.03
C VAL A 6 4.18 -4.25 -0.42
N ALA A 7 3.66 -3.25 -1.14
CA ALA A 7 2.47 -2.51 -0.73
C ALA A 7 1.21 -3.40 -0.68
N ALA A 8 1.04 -4.34 -1.61
CA ALA A 8 -0.07 -5.28 -1.61
C ALA A 8 -0.01 -6.24 -0.41
N THR A 9 1.17 -6.71 -0.03
CA THR A 9 1.34 -7.62 1.11
C THR A 9 0.96 -6.93 2.41
N VAL A 10 1.40 -5.66 2.58
CA VAL A 10 1.01 -4.84 3.72
C VAL A 10 -0.49 -4.51 3.67
N GLY A 11 -1.04 -4.18 2.50
CA GLY A 11 -2.47 -3.91 2.31
C GLY A 11 -3.37 -5.10 2.64
N VAL A 12 -2.96 -6.31 2.27
CA VAL A 12 -3.63 -7.56 2.66
C VAL A 12 -3.58 -7.76 4.17
N PHE A 13 -2.41 -7.51 4.79
CA PHE A 13 -2.27 -7.61 6.24
C PHE A 13 -3.16 -6.58 6.97
N THR A 14 -3.13 -5.31 6.58
CA THR A 14 -3.97 -4.26 7.20
C THR A 14 -5.45 -4.50 6.96
N THR A 15 -5.83 -5.09 5.83
CA THR A 15 -7.22 -5.48 5.54
C THR A 15 -7.66 -6.68 6.37
N ALA A 16 -6.81 -7.71 6.51
CA ALA A 16 -7.11 -8.91 7.30
C ALA A 16 -7.23 -8.61 8.80
N PHE A 17 -6.37 -7.72 9.33
CA PHE A 17 -6.38 -7.34 10.75
C PHE A 17 -7.26 -6.13 11.07
N ARG A 18 -8.00 -5.59 10.08
CA ARG A 18 -8.87 -4.41 10.24
C ARG A 18 -9.84 -4.54 11.42
N ASN A 19 -10.45 -5.72 11.60
CA ASN A 19 -11.46 -5.96 12.63
C ASN A 19 -10.87 -6.04 14.05
N LYS A 20 -9.54 -6.16 14.19
CA LYS A 20 -8.85 -6.26 15.47
C LYS A 20 -8.26 -4.91 15.91
N ILE A 21 -8.26 -3.92 15.02
CA ILE A 21 -7.66 -2.61 15.28
C ILE A 21 -8.77 -1.62 15.65
N PRO A 22 -8.64 -0.88 16.76
CA PRO A 22 -9.70 0.00 17.22
C PRO A 22 -9.98 1.13 16.22
N GLU A 23 -11.26 1.47 16.10
CA GLU A 23 -11.81 2.38 15.08
C GLU A 23 -11.21 3.80 15.15
N LYS A 24 -10.69 4.19 16.32
CA LYS A 24 -9.92 5.43 16.56
C LYS A 24 -8.72 5.66 15.62
N TYR A 25 -8.24 4.61 14.97
CA TYR A 25 -7.12 4.70 14.03
C TYR A 25 -7.55 4.88 12.57
N HIS A 26 -8.86 4.91 12.25
CA HIS A 26 -9.34 5.10 10.88
C HIS A 26 -8.64 4.22 9.84
N ILE A 27 -8.45 2.92 10.13
CA ILE A 27 -7.75 1.98 9.24
C ILE A 27 -8.40 1.85 7.85
N GLY A 28 -9.68 2.17 7.72
CA GLY A 28 -10.34 2.26 6.43
C GLY A 28 -9.63 3.24 5.47
N TRP A 29 -9.14 4.38 5.98
CA TRP A 29 -8.41 5.36 5.17
C TRP A 29 -7.05 4.82 4.73
N LEU A 30 -6.32 4.16 5.65
CA LEU A 30 -5.05 3.52 5.31
C LEU A 30 -5.23 2.49 4.20
N ASN A 31 -6.26 1.64 4.30
CA ASN A 31 -6.54 0.65 3.27
C ASN A 31 -6.85 1.29 1.92
N ILE A 32 -7.63 2.39 1.87
CA ILE A 32 -7.90 3.09 0.61
C ILE A 32 -6.61 3.66 0.01
N MET A 33 -5.73 4.26 0.83
CA MET A 33 -4.45 4.80 0.33
C MET A 33 -3.52 3.71 -0.19
N ILE A 34 -3.38 2.60 0.54
CA ILE A 34 -2.52 1.48 0.13
C ILE A 34 -3.08 0.83 -1.14
N TRP A 35 -4.36 0.46 -1.16
CA TRP A 35 -4.96 -0.20 -2.34
C TRP A 35 -5.04 0.74 -3.55
N GLY A 36 -5.26 2.04 -3.34
CA GLY A 36 -5.18 3.04 -4.40
C GLY A 36 -3.78 3.13 -5.01
N GLY A 37 -2.74 3.17 -4.17
CA GLY A 37 -1.35 3.15 -4.63
C GLY A 37 -0.97 1.85 -5.34
N VAL A 38 -1.38 0.70 -4.81
CA VAL A 38 -1.14 -0.62 -5.43
C VAL A 38 -1.78 -0.70 -6.81
N LEU A 39 -3.03 -0.27 -6.96
CA LEU A 39 -3.72 -0.28 -8.26
C LEU A 39 -3.09 0.69 -9.25
N ALA A 40 -2.72 1.89 -8.81
CA ALA A 40 -2.06 2.89 -9.66
C ALA A 40 -0.71 2.36 -10.18
N LEU A 41 0.11 1.79 -9.30
CA LEU A 41 1.40 1.20 -9.67
C LEU A 41 1.24 -0.03 -10.56
N LEU A 42 0.24 -0.87 -10.30
CA LEU A 42 -0.05 -2.03 -11.16
C LEU A 42 -0.34 -1.58 -12.60
N VAL A 43 -1.16 -0.55 -12.77
CA VAL A 43 -1.46 0.03 -14.09
C VAL A 43 -0.21 0.62 -14.73
N GLU A 44 0.62 1.34 -13.96
CA GLU A 44 1.89 1.89 -14.46
C GLU A 44 2.82 0.79 -14.98
N HIS A 45 2.93 -0.33 -14.26
CA HIS A 45 3.80 -1.45 -14.62
C HIS A 45 3.28 -2.23 -15.84
N ILE A 46 1.96 -2.35 -15.98
CA ILE A 46 1.33 -2.88 -17.19
C ILE A 46 1.62 -1.94 -18.38
N TRP A 47 1.51 -0.62 -18.18
CA TRP A 47 1.74 0.37 -19.22
C TRP A 47 3.22 0.44 -19.65
N HIS A 48 4.16 0.29 -18.72
CA HIS A 48 5.60 0.25 -18.98
C HIS A 48 6.08 -1.10 -19.55
N GLY A 49 5.21 -2.11 -19.66
CA GLY A 49 5.55 -3.41 -20.27
C GLY A 49 6.36 -4.33 -19.35
N GLU A 50 6.39 -4.04 -18.05
CA GLU A 50 7.07 -4.87 -17.03
C GLU A 50 6.16 -5.99 -16.51
N ILE A 51 4.85 -5.86 -16.69
CA ILE A 51 3.85 -6.88 -16.39
C ILE A 51 3.15 -7.29 -17.68
N VAL A 52 3.24 -8.57 -18.02
CA VAL A 52 2.57 -9.16 -19.19
C VAL A 52 1.54 -10.21 -18.76
N PRO A 53 0.36 -10.30 -19.40
CA PRO A 53 -0.68 -11.26 -19.03
C PRO A 53 -0.37 -12.71 -19.45
N TRP A 54 0.76 -12.95 -20.12
CA TRP A 54 1.26 -14.28 -20.47
C TRP A 54 2.50 -14.63 -19.63
N PRO A 55 2.72 -15.91 -19.30
CA PRO A 55 3.91 -16.33 -18.56
C PRO A 55 5.20 -16.12 -19.40
N PRO A 56 6.31 -15.67 -18.80
CA PRO A 56 6.50 -15.29 -17.39
C PRO A 56 5.99 -13.85 -17.15
N PHE A 57 4.99 -13.70 -16.28
CA PHE A 57 4.24 -12.45 -16.02
C PHE A 57 5.13 -11.24 -15.67
N LEU A 58 6.36 -11.48 -15.23
CA LEU A 58 7.43 -10.52 -15.05
C LEU A 58 8.49 -10.80 -16.14
N THR A 59 8.64 -9.88 -17.08
CA THR A 59 9.49 -10.05 -18.28
C THR A 59 10.98 -10.26 -17.96
N ALA A 60 11.42 -9.92 -16.74
CA ALA A 60 12.79 -10.10 -16.25
C ALA A 60 13.01 -11.42 -15.45
N MET A 61 12.06 -12.35 -15.46
CA MET A 61 12.12 -13.60 -14.68
C MET A 61 12.81 -14.77 -15.42
N SER A 62 13.67 -14.49 -16.41
CA SER A 62 14.27 -15.53 -17.25
C SER A 62 15.35 -16.35 -16.55
N ASP A 63 16.04 -15.78 -15.55
CA ASP A 63 17.08 -16.45 -14.77
C ASP A 63 16.85 -16.28 -13.24
N PRO A 64 17.05 -17.34 -12.43
CA PRO A 64 16.77 -17.31 -10.99
C PRO A 64 17.70 -16.39 -10.19
N GLU A 65 18.93 -16.13 -10.66
CA GLU A 65 19.84 -15.16 -10.03
C GLU A 65 19.34 -13.71 -10.23
N ASP A 66 18.95 -13.37 -11.46
CA ASP A 66 18.39 -12.04 -11.81
C ASP A 66 17.07 -11.77 -11.08
N THR A 67 16.27 -12.80 -10.79
CA THR A 67 15.05 -12.62 -9.99
C THR A 67 15.30 -12.26 -8.53
N ALA A 68 16.37 -12.80 -7.93
CA ALA A 68 16.70 -12.53 -6.53
C ALA A 68 17.24 -11.12 -6.37
N GLU A 69 18.08 -10.67 -7.30
CA GLU A 69 18.61 -9.31 -7.34
C GLU A 69 17.49 -8.29 -7.60
N MET A 70 16.61 -8.55 -8.57
CA MET A 70 15.44 -7.69 -8.84
C MET A 70 14.48 -7.62 -7.64
N LEU A 71 14.24 -8.73 -6.93
CA LEU A 71 13.41 -8.74 -5.72
C LEU A 71 14.06 -7.98 -4.55
N ALA A 72 15.39 -8.02 -4.43
CA ALA A 72 16.12 -7.28 -3.42
C ALA A 72 16.04 -5.76 -3.67
N GLU A 73 16.27 -5.32 -4.90
CA GLU A 73 16.14 -3.91 -5.30
C GLU A 73 14.70 -3.39 -5.12
N MET A 74 13.69 -4.25 -5.37
CA MET A 74 12.29 -3.94 -5.10
C MET A 74 12.01 -3.69 -3.60
N GLY A 75 12.71 -4.39 -2.71
CA GLY A 75 12.63 -4.17 -1.26
C GLY A 75 13.16 -2.80 -0.87
N GLU A 76 14.30 -2.41 -1.43
CA GLU A 76 14.94 -1.12 -1.10
C GLU A 76 14.15 0.10 -1.58
N ILE A 77 13.41 0.01 -2.69
CA ILE A 77 12.60 1.11 -3.21
C ILE A 77 11.15 1.04 -2.69
N GLY A 78 10.58 -0.17 -2.59
CA GLY A 78 9.20 -0.37 -2.16
C GLY A 78 8.98 -0.05 -0.68
N VAL A 79 9.95 -0.37 0.20
CA VAL A 79 9.87 -0.11 1.64
C VAL A 79 9.82 1.39 1.98
N PRO A 80 10.72 2.26 1.50
CA PRO A 80 10.65 3.69 1.82
C PRO A 80 9.37 4.34 1.28
N MET A 81 8.87 3.90 0.12
CA MET A 81 7.59 4.38 -0.40
C MET A 81 6.42 4.03 0.53
N LEU A 82 6.39 2.80 1.05
CA LEU A 82 5.39 2.38 2.04
C LEU A 82 5.50 3.18 3.34
N LEU A 83 6.72 3.43 3.82
CA LEU A 83 6.95 4.21 5.04
C LEU A 83 6.42 5.65 4.90
N ILE A 84 6.56 6.27 3.72
CA ILE A 84 5.98 7.59 3.45
C ILE A 84 4.44 7.56 3.56
N ILE A 85 3.79 6.56 2.96
CA ILE A 85 2.32 6.41 3.04
C ILE A 85 1.87 6.22 4.50
N LEU A 86 2.59 5.40 5.28
CA LEU A 86 2.32 5.20 6.70
C LEU A 86 2.53 6.47 7.53
N ALA A 87 3.56 7.25 7.23
CA ALA A 87 3.84 8.52 7.90
C ALA A 87 2.72 9.54 7.63
N ILE A 88 2.28 9.69 6.37
CA ILE A 88 1.17 10.57 5.99
C ILE A 88 -0.12 10.13 6.68
N TRP A 89 -0.42 8.83 6.70
CA TRP A 89 -1.57 8.30 7.43
C TRP A 89 -1.51 8.63 8.92
N ALA A 90 -0.35 8.41 9.56
CA ALA A 90 -0.18 8.68 10.99
C ALA A 90 -0.41 10.16 11.32
N ILE A 91 0.09 11.07 10.47
CA ILE A 91 -0.14 12.52 10.60
C ILE A 91 -1.63 12.84 10.44
N MET A 92 -2.30 12.29 9.42
CA MET A 92 -3.73 12.49 9.21
C MET A 92 -4.57 12.01 10.39
N VAL A 93 -4.29 10.81 10.91
CA VAL A 93 -4.98 10.26 12.08
C VAL A 93 -4.70 11.09 13.33
N PHE A 94 -3.47 11.59 13.48
CA PHE A 94 -3.13 12.48 14.59
C PHE A 94 -3.92 13.79 14.53
N ILE A 95 -3.95 14.45 13.36
CA ILE A 95 -4.73 15.68 13.16
C ILE A 95 -6.22 15.40 13.35
N ALA A 96 -6.75 14.34 12.75
CA ALA A 96 -8.16 13.97 12.87
C ALA A 96 -8.54 13.75 14.34
N ASN A 97 -7.73 13.03 15.12
CA ASN A 97 -7.97 12.84 16.54
C ASN A 97 -7.85 14.12 17.37
N ARG A 98 -7.07 15.12 16.93
CA ARG A 98 -6.96 16.42 17.60
C ARG A 98 -8.12 17.35 17.24
N VAL A 99 -8.59 17.30 16.00
CA VAL A 99 -9.73 18.08 15.49
C VAL A 99 -11.07 17.45 15.92
N SER A 100 -11.17 16.13 16.04
CA SER A 100 -12.38 15.45 16.51
C SER A 100 -12.66 15.66 17.99
N ILE A 101 -11.71 16.22 18.76
CA ILE A 101 -11.98 16.75 20.11
C ILE A 101 -12.89 18.00 20.02
N GLU A 102 -12.96 18.68 18.88
CA GLU A 102 -13.72 19.93 18.70
C GLU A 102 -15.08 19.76 18.02
N MET A 103 -15.40 18.60 17.41
CA MET A 103 -16.72 18.41 16.79
C MET A 103 -17.67 17.62 17.70
N PRO A 104 -18.72 18.27 18.27
CA PRO A 104 -19.78 17.55 18.93
C PRO A 104 -20.48 16.65 17.91
N THR A 105 -20.82 15.45 18.35
CA THR A 105 -21.62 14.47 17.60
C THR A 105 -22.80 15.18 16.95
N THR A 106 -22.73 15.35 15.62
CA THR A 106 -23.94 15.68 14.86
C THR A 106 -24.74 14.39 14.78
N GLU A 107 -25.56 14.21 15.80
CA GLU A 107 -26.73 13.36 15.82
C GLU A 107 -27.64 13.79 14.66
N THR A 108 -27.78 12.95 13.64
CA THR A 108 -28.90 12.91 12.70
C THR A 108 -28.89 11.54 12.02
N ALA A 109 -29.96 10.76 11.91
CA ALA A 109 -31.31 10.75 12.47
C ALA A 109 -31.83 9.31 12.23
#